data_AF-A0A6N1YDL4-F1
#
_entry.id   AF-A0A6N1YDL4-F1
#
_cell.length_a   1.000
_cell.length_b   1.000
_cell.length_c   1.000
_cell.angle_alpha   90.00
_cell.angle_beta   90.00
_cell.angle_gamma   90.00
#
_symmetry.space_group_name_H-M   'P 1'
#
loop_
_entity.id
_entity.type
_entity.pdbx_description
1 polymer ?
#
loop_
_entity_poly.entity_id
_entity_poly.type
_entity_poly.pdbx_seq_one_letter_code
_entity_poly.pdbx_strand_id
1 'polypeptide(L)' 'MAGLVPKNASAAAVFCGASLIAKDWVLTAGHCVVDQSPANFDIIINQAQLDADTGERIAVERIVLHPQYNSISLANDLG' A
#
# COMPACT_ATOMS: atom_id res chain seq x y z
N MET A 1 -9.72 6.01 -3.49
CA MET A 1 -8.24 6.00 -3.54
C MET A 1 -7.74 5.22 -2.34
N ALA A 2 -6.67 4.46 -2.48
CA ALA A 2 -6.04 3.72 -1.38
C ALA A 2 -4.61 4.23 -1.16
N GLY A 3 -4.06 4.04 0.03
CA GLY A 3 -2.67 4.37 0.34
C GLY A 3 -2.08 3.39 1.34
N LEU A 4 -0.77 3.19 1.26
CA LEU A 4 -0.02 2.40 2.24
C LEU A 4 0.43 3.34 3.36
N VAL A 5 0.14 2.98 4.60
CA VAL A 5 0.47 3.77 5.80
C VAL A 5 1.11 2.87 6.86
N PRO A 6 2.20 3.30 7.54
CA PRO A 6 2.82 2.46 8.57
C PRO A 6 1.82 2.12 9.68
N LYS A 7 1.98 0.94 10.30
CA LYS A 7 1.19 0.56 11.47
C LYS A 7 1.26 1.64 12.55
N ASN A 8 0.12 1.93 13.15
CA ASN A 8 -0.04 2.91 14.24
C ASN A 8 0.39 4.36 13.89
N ALA A 9 0.66 4.69 12.63
CA ALA A 9 0.94 6.06 12.19
C ALA A 9 -0.33 6.74 11.67
N SER A 10 -0.44 8.07 11.73
CA SER A 10 -1.59 8.81 11.19
C SER A 10 -1.69 8.74 9.65
N ALA A 11 -2.83 9.13 9.08
CA ALA A 11 -3.01 9.15 7.62
C ALA A 11 -1.99 10.08 6.92
N ALA A 12 -1.49 11.10 7.62
CA ALA A 12 -0.42 11.98 7.14
C ALA A 12 0.90 11.25 6.83
N ALA A 13 1.08 10.01 7.33
CA ALA A 13 2.26 9.18 7.08
C ALA A 13 2.11 8.22 5.89
N VAL A 14 1.10 8.37 5.04
CA VAL A 14 1.00 7.60 3.79
C VAL A 14 2.29 7.77 2.98
N PHE A 15 2.94 6.66 2.64
CA PHE A 15 4.24 6.67 1.94
C PHE A 15 4.15 6.21 0.49
N CYS A 16 3.09 5.49 0.13
CA CYS A 16 2.82 5.07 -1.24
C CYS A 16 1.33 5.15 -1.57
N GLY A 17 1.02 5.43 -2.83
CA GLY A 17 -0.35 5.37 -3.36
C GLY A 17 -0.73 3.95 -3.77
N ALA A 18 -2.03 3.69 -3.83
CA ALA A 18 -2.57 2.43 -4.32
C ALA A 18 -4.02 2.58 -4.82
N SER A 19 -4.53 1.55 -5.49
CA SER A 19 -5.92 1.51 -5.98
C SER A 19 -6.59 0.21 -5.60
N LEU A 20 -7.81 0.29 -5.07
CA LEU A 20 -8.67 -0.88 -4.88
C LEU A 20 -9.14 -1.37 -6.25
N ILE A 21 -8.76 -2.59 -6.63
CA ILE A 21 -9.09 -3.19 -7.93
C ILE A 21 -10.14 -4.31 -7.82
N ALA A 22 -10.29 -4.88 -6.63
CA ALA A 22 -11.39 -5.76 -6.25
C ALA A 22 -11.63 -5.68 -4.74
N LYS A 23 -12.68 -6.32 -4.22
CA LYS A 23 -13.13 -6.23 -2.81
C LYS A 23 -11.99 -6.27 -1.78
N ASP A 24 -11.07 -7.22 -1.94
CA ASP A 24 -9.96 -7.46 -1.01
C ASP A 24 -8.59 -7.39 -1.73
N TRP A 25 -8.54 -6.68 -2.87
CA TRP A 25 -7.33 -6.55 -3.69
C TRP A 25 -7.02 -5.10 -3.98
N VAL A 26 -5.80 -4.72 -3.64
CA VAL A 26 -5.25 -3.39 -3.87
C VAL A 26 -4.01 -3.55 -4.75
N LEU A 27 -3.91 -2.74 -5.79
CA LEU A 27 -2.75 -2.67 -6.69
C LEU A 27 -1.89 -1.47 -6.32
N THR A 28 -0.59 -1.70 -6.20
CA THR A 28 0.43 -0.65 -5.99
C THR A 28 1.68 -0.95 -6.84
N ALA A 29 2.73 -0.16 -6.64
CA ALA A 29 4.02 -0.38 -7.28
C ALA A 29 4.82 -1.44 -6.52
N GLY A 30 5.59 -2.24 -7.24
CA GLY A 30 6.45 -3.27 -6.66
C GLY A 30 7.50 -2.68 -5.70
N HIS A 31 8.07 -1.52 -6.02
CA HIS A 31 9.05 -0.84 -5.18
C HIS A 31 8.47 -0.32 -3.85
N CYS A 32 7.14 -0.17 -3.75
CA CYS A 32 6.48 0.20 -2.50
C CYS A 32 6.40 -0.97 -1.52
N VAL A 33 6.42 -2.20 -2.01
CA VAL A 33 6.16 -3.42 -1.22
C VAL A 33 7.31 -4.42 -1.25
N VAL A 34 8.33 -4.22 -2.08
CA VAL A 34 9.54 -5.05 -2.07
C VAL A 34 10.19 -4.99 -0.69
N ASP A 35 10.57 -6.16 -0.17
CA ASP A 35 11.17 -6.36 1.16
C ASP A 35 10.32 -5.84 2.34
N GLN A 36 9.03 -5.54 2.12
CA GLN A 36 8.10 -5.19 3.19
C GLN A 36 7.45 -6.44 3.80
N SER A 37 7.13 -6.34 5.09
CA SER A 37 6.25 -7.30 5.77
C SER A 37 4.82 -6.75 5.78
N PRO A 38 3.79 -7.58 5.50
CA PRO A 38 2.38 -7.20 5.68
C PRO A 38 2.06 -6.67 7.09
N ALA A 39 2.84 -7.08 8.10
CA ALA A 39 2.67 -6.62 9.47
C ALA A 39 3.16 -5.20 9.73
N ASN A 40 3.90 -4.58 8.81
CA ASN A 40 4.54 -3.26 9.03
C ASN A 40 3.64 -2.08 8.60
N PHE A 41 2.61 -2.31 7.80
CA PHE A 41 1.73 -1.26 7.27
C PHE A 41 0.27 -1.72 7.14
N ASP A 42 -0.61 -0.75 6.98
CA ASP A 42 -2.02 -0.92 6.64
C ASP A 42 -2.31 -0.30 5.28
N ILE A 43 -3.43 -0.71 4.69
CA ILE A 43 -4.06 0.05 3.62
C ILE A 43 -5.08 1.00 4.25
N ILE A 44 -5.00 2.28 3.88
CA ILE A 44 -6.04 3.25 4.17
C ILE A 44 -6.88 3.51 2.93
N ILE A 45 -8.19 3.41 3.05
CA ILE A 45 -9.17 3.74 1.99
C ILE A 45 -10.12 4.84 2.46
N ASN A 46 -10.83 5.48 1.52
CA ASN A 46 -11.79 6.55 1.81
C ASN A 46 -11.22 7.75 2.58
N GLN A 47 -9.90 7.93 2.55
CA GLN A 47 -9.20 9.06 3.16
C GLN A 47 -9.07 10.21 2.15
N ALA A 48 -9.96 11.21 2.23
CA ALA A 48 -9.92 12.35 1.31
C ALA A 48 -8.90 13.44 1.72
N GLN A 49 -8.62 13.55 3.02
CA GLN A 49 -7.75 14.58 3.59
C GLN A 49 -6.79 13.93 4.58
N LEU A 50 -5.47 14.00 4.38
CA LEU A 50 -4.51 13.23 5.19
C LEU A 50 -4.35 13.73 6.63
N ASP A 51 -4.82 14.94 6.93
CA ASP A 51 -4.86 15.57 8.25
C ASP A 51 -6.16 15.28 9.03
N ALA A 52 -7.12 14.62 8.41
CA ALA A 52 -8.33 14.10 9.06
C ALA A 52 -8.18 12.61 9.37
N ASP A 53 -9.08 12.05 10.20
CA ASP A 53 -9.16 10.60 10.44
C ASP A 53 -10.54 10.09 10.02
N THR A 54 -10.78 10.10 8.70
CA THR A 54 -12.08 9.78 8.10
C THR A 54 -12.06 8.52 7.24
N GLY A 55 -10.86 7.99 6.97
CA GLY A 55 -10.67 6.76 6.21
C GLY A 55 -10.82 5.50 7.05
N GLU A 56 -10.84 4.37 6.36
CA GLU A 56 -10.84 3.04 6.97
C GLU A 56 -9.45 2.42 6.82
N ARG A 57 -8.95 1.83 7.91
CA ARG A 57 -7.68 1.10 7.93
C ARG A 57 -7.91 -0.38 7.88
N ILE A 58 -7.26 -1.04 6.93
CA ILE A 58 -7.38 -2.47 6.67
C ILE A 58 -5.99 -3.08 6.76
N ALA A 59 -5.86 -4.12 7.58
CA ALA A 59 -4.61 -4.86 7.71
C ALA A 59 -4.31 -5.65 6.43
N VAL A 60 -3.05 -5.66 6.03
CA VAL A 60 -2.60 -6.44 4.87
C VAL A 60 -2.43 -7.90 5.26
N GLU A 61 -3.10 -8.81 4.55
CA GLU A 61 -2.94 -10.26 4.77
C GLU A 61 -1.64 -10.79 4.14
N ARG A 62 -1.36 -10.37 2.90
CA ARG A 62 -0.18 -10.81 2.13
C ARG A 62 0.18 -9.82 1.03
N ILE A 63 1.42 -9.91 0.54
CA ILE A 63 1.95 -9.13 -0.58
C ILE A 63 2.15 -10.07 -1.78
N VAL A 64 1.82 -9.60 -2.99
CA VAL A 64 2.01 -10.36 -4.24
C VAL A 64 2.85 -9.55 -5.21
N LEU A 65 4.16 -9.53 -4.97
CA LEU A 65 5.09 -8.86 -5.85
C LEU A 65 5.19 -9.56 -7.21
N HIS A 66 5.28 -8.80 -8.30
CA HIS A 66 5.50 -9.37 -9.62
C HIS A 66 6.76 -10.27 -9.63
N PRO A 67 6.70 -11.51 -10.13
CA PRO A 67 7.80 -12.49 -10.04
C PRO A 67 9.07 -12.07 -10.80
N GLN A 68 8.95 -11.11 -11.72
CA GLN A 68 10.05 -10.54 -12.49
C GLN A 68 10.38 -9.09 -12.09
N TYR A 69 9.91 -8.63 -10.92
CA TYR A 69 10.29 -7.32 -10.40
C TYR A 69 11.81 -7.20 -10.29
N ASN A 70 12.36 -6.07 -10.75
CA ASN A 70 13.78 -5.78 -10.67
C ASN A 70 14.00 -4.48 -9.90
N SER A 71 14.61 -4.56 -8.71
CA SER A 71 14.84 -3.39 -7.84
C SER A 71 15.87 -2.39 -8.35
N ILE A 72 16.67 -2.74 -9.37
CA ILE A 72 17.68 -1.86 -9.97
C ILE A 72 17.09 -1.08 -11.14
N SER A 73 16.42 -1.76 -12.06
CA SER A 73 15.83 -1.15 -13.26
C SER A 73 14.40 -0.68 -13.08
N LEU A 74 13.73 -1.06 -11.99
CA LEU A 74 12.29 -0.90 -11.76
C LEU A 74 11.43 -1.56 -12.85
N ALA A 75 11.98 -2.56 -13.55
CA ALA A 75 11.19 -3.36 -14.47
C ALA A 75 10.16 -4.19 -13.70
N ASN A 76 8.94 -4.27 -14.25
CA ASN A 76 7.79 -4.95 -13.64
C ASN A 76 7.46 -4.43 -12.23
N ASP A 77 7.46 -3.12 -12.07
CA ASP A 77 7.14 -2.39 -10.83
C ASP A 77 5.64 -2.41 -10.49
N LEU A 78 5.11 -3.60 -10.21
CA LEU A 78 3.74 -3.79 -9.71
C LEU A 78 3.70 -4.87 -8.61
N GLY A 79 2.79 -4.69 -7.65
CA GLY A 79 2.59 -5.62 -6.53
C GLY A 79 1.31 -5.37 -5.76
#